data_AF-A0A068S0F2-F1
#
_entry.id   AF-A0A068S0F2-F1
#
_cell.length_a   1.000
_cell.length_b   1.000
_cell.length_c   1.000
_cell.angle_alpha   90.00
_cell.angle_beta   90.00
_cell.angle_gamma   90.00
#
_symmetry.space_group_name_H-M   'P 1'
#
loop_
_entity.id
_entity.type
_entity.pdbx_description
1 polymer ?
#
loop_
_entity_poly.entity_id
_entity_poly.type
_entity_poly.pdbx_seq_one_letter_code
_entity_poly.pdbx_strand_id
1 'polypeptide(L)'
;MSTLKLGSLLIRTLAKPVANSIKVQAKEHASFRDFCIAVAQRSHKLEMTLKMKFLGYKKEVIRPLNDAKAVEAGANFLSESFIFGVAASIIIAESWRSHHSAKNRRNYVDDALENLENETAELKENIQLLRQEQATAEKRIQILEEDNTQLRKILDQVLSASLGLKGPRN
;
A
#
# COMPACT_ATOMS: atom_id res chain seq x y z
N MET A 1 -11.69 12.93 -16.90
CA MET A 1 -11.69 13.04 -18.37
C MET A 1 -10.68 14.05 -18.94
N SER A 2 -10.06 14.93 -18.13
CA SER A 2 -9.19 16.02 -18.63
C SER A 2 -7.74 15.60 -18.92
N THR A 3 -7.19 14.62 -18.18
CA THR A 3 -5.79 14.17 -18.34
C THR A 3 -5.52 13.45 -19.66
N LEU A 4 -6.45 12.57 -20.09
CA LEU A 4 -6.35 11.86 -21.37
C LEU A 4 -6.39 12.82 -22.58
N LYS A 5 -7.19 13.90 -22.49
CA LYS A 5 -7.28 14.92 -23.54
C LYS A 5 -6.03 15.80 -23.60
N LEU A 6 -5.46 16.14 -22.45
CA LEU A 6 -4.21 16.90 -22.39
C LEU A 6 -3.02 16.06 -22.88
N GLY A 7 -2.97 14.78 -22.50
CA GLY A 7 -1.94 13.85 -22.96
C GLY A 7 -1.97 13.65 -24.47
N SER A 8 -3.15 13.42 -25.07
CA SER A 8 -3.27 13.26 -26.52
C SER A 8 -2.92 14.53 -27.30
N LEU A 9 -3.21 15.71 -26.73
CA LEU A 9 -2.80 16.99 -27.31
C LEU A 9 -1.27 17.15 -27.27
N LEU A 10 -0.63 16.90 -26.12
CA LEU A 10 0.83 16.99 -25.96
C LEU A 10 1.58 16.07 -26.92
N ILE A 11 1.14 14.82 -27.05
CA ILE A 11 1.71 13.86 -28.00
C ILE A 11 1.62 14.42 -29.42
N ARG A 12 0.45 14.92 -29.83
CA ARG A 12 0.24 15.46 -31.19
C ARG A 12 1.04 16.74 -31.44
N THR A 13 1.21 17.58 -30.44
CA THR A 13 1.93 18.86 -30.55
C THR A 13 3.44 18.67 -30.55
N LEU A 14 3.97 17.66 -29.85
CA LEU A 14 5.42 17.40 -29.78
C LEU A 14 5.90 16.40 -30.85
N ALA A 15 5.07 15.45 -31.29
CA ALA A 15 5.49 14.42 -32.25
C ALA A 15 5.94 15.02 -33.59
N LYS A 16 5.16 15.95 -34.14
CA LYS A 16 5.47 16.58 -35.43
C LYS A 16 6.75 17.42 -35.42
N PRO A 17 6.96 18.37 -34.49
CA PRO A 17 8.19 19.17 -34.49
C PRO A 17 9.43 18.33 -34.19
N VAL A 18 9.33 17.32 -33.32
CA VAL A 18 10.45 16.41 -33.03
C VAL A 18 10.79 15.56 -34.26
N ALA A 19 9.79 14.95 -34.91
CA ALA A 19 10.00 14.19 -36.14
C ALA A 19 10.62 15.07 -37.25
N ASN A 20 10.12 16.30 -37.44
CA ASN A 20 10.69 17.23 -38.42
C ASN A 20 12.13 17.62 -38.08
N SER A 21 12.45 17.87 -36.80
CA SER A 21 13.81 18.20 -36.37
C SER A 21 14.78 17.04 -36.64
N ILE A 22 14.36 15.81 -36.36
CA ILE A 22 15.15 14.60 -36.64
C ILE A 22 15.32 14.42 -38.16
N LYS A 23 14.29 14.66 -38.97
CA LYS A 23 14.39 14.62 -40.44
C LYS A 23 15.36 15.67 -40.99
N VAL A 24 15.39 16.88 -40.42
CA VAL A 24 16.34 17.93 -40.81
C VAL A 24 17.77 17.51 -40.47
N GLN A 25 18.02 17.03 -39.25
CA GLN A 25 19.35 16.53 -38.87
C GLN A 25 19.82 15.36 -39.73
N ALA A 26 18.91 14.47 -40.17
CA ALA A 26 19.26 13.36 -41.05
C ALA A 26 19.60 13.80 -42.49
N LYS A 27 19.23 15.03 -42.89
CA LYS A 27 19.66 15.63 -44.15
C LYS A 27 21.02 16.32 -44.00
N GLU A 28 21.25 16.96 -42.87
CA GLU A 28 22.46 17.74 -42.60
C GLU A 28 23.66 16.86 -42.20
N HIS A 29 23.42 15.73 -41.54
CA HIS A 29 24.47 14.85 -41.04
C HIS A 29 24.34 13.42 -41.58
N ALA A 30 25.32 12.99 -42.38
CA ALA A 30 25.37 11.64 -42.93
C ALA A 30 25.45 10.56 -41.84
N SER A 31 26.23 10.75 -40.78
CA SER A 31 26.32 9.80 -39.67
C SER A 31 24.98 9.61 -38.95
N PHE A 32 24.22 10.71 -38.80
CA PHE A 32 22.89 10.66 -38.20
C PHE A 32 21.86 10.03 -39.12
N ARG A 33 21.97 10.28 -40.44
CA ARG A 33 21.18 9.60 -41.46
C ARG A 33 21.34 8.09 -41.37
N ASP A 34 22.57 7.60 -41.32
CA ASP A 34 22.89 6.18 -41.26
C ASP A 34 22.40 5.55 -39.94
N PHE A 35 22.44 6.31 -38.84
CA PHE A 35 21.80 5.92 -37.57
C PHE A 35 20.28 5.78 -37.71
N CYS A 36 19.58 6.76 -38.30
CA CYS A 36 18.13 6.66 -38.53
C CYS A 36 17.78 5.46 -39.42
N ILE A 37 18.56 5.20 -40.45
CA ILE A 37 18.40 4.02 -41.31
C ILE A 37 18.60 2.74 -40.49
N ALA A 38 19.65 2.65 -39.68
CA ALA A 38 19.91 1.49 -38.84
C ALA A 38 18.77 1.21 -37.85
N VAL A 39 18.23 2.27 -37.21
CA VAL A 39 17.08 2.18 -36.31
C VAL A 39 15.83 1.70 -37.05
N ALA A 40 15.53 2.28 -38.21
CA ALA A 40 14.37 1.90 -39.03
C ALA A 40 14.45 0.43 -39.46
N GLN A 41 15.61 0.00 -39.95
CA GLN A 41 15.84 -1.38 -40.39
C GLN A 41 15.77 -2.36 -39.21
N ARG A 42 16.31 -1.99 -38.04
CA ARG A 42 16.24 -2.83 -36.83
C ARG A 42 14.80 -2.96 -36.33
N SER A 43 14.05 -1.86 -36.28
CA SER A 43 12.65 -1.86 -35.87
C SER A 43 11.80 -2.72 -36.81
N HIS A 44 11.94 -2.52 -38.13
CA HIS A 44 11.24 -3.32 -39.13
C HIS A 44 11.59 -4.82 -39.07
N LYS A 45 12.88 -5.14 -38.86
CA LYS A 45 13.32 -6.53 -38.69
C LYS A 45 12.76 -7.16 -37.42
N LEU A 46 12.71 -6.41 -36.33
CA LEU A 46 12.15 -6.86 -35.06
C LEU A 46 10.65 -7.12 -35.21
N GLU A 47 9.90 -6.19 -35.80
CA GLU A 47 8.46 -6.34 -36.06
C GLU A 47 8.16 -7.58 -36.88
N MET A 48 8.88 -7.77 -38.00
CA MET A 48 8.65 -8.93 -38.87
C MET A 48 9.08 -10.24 -38.18
N THR A 49 10.15 -10.21 -37.38
CA THR A 49 10.57 -11.37 -36.58
C THR A 49 9.52 -11.74 -35.55
N LEU A 50 8.94 -10.76 -34.85
CA LEU A 50 7.86 -11.00 -33.89
C LEU A 50 6.62 -11.56 -34.59
N LYS A 51 6.22 -11.01 -35.73
CA LYS A 51 5.12 -11.54 -36.56
C LYS A 51 5.37 -13.00 -36.94
N MET A 52 6.53 -13.32 -37.49
CA MET A 52 6.85 -14.70 -37.88
C MET A 52 6.93 -15.66 -36.69
N LYS A 53 7.46 -15.22 -35.53
CA LYS A 53 7.62 -16.07 -34.34
C LYS A 53 6.33 -16.28 -33.55
N PHE A 54 5.55 -15.22 -33.33
CA PHE A 54 4.38 -15.27 -32.45
C PHE A 54 3.06 -15.47 -33.19
N LEU A 55 2.94 -14.95 -34.41
CA LEU A 55 1.69 -14.99 -35.18
C LEU A 55 1.70 -16.05 -36.30
N GLY A 56 2.77 -16.83 -36.42
CA GLY A 56 2.85 -17.98 -37.34
C GLY A 56 2.92 -17.60 -38.83
N TYR A 57 3.25 -16.36 -39.18
CA TYR A 57 3.45 -15.96 -40.57
C TYR A 57 4.60 -16.73 -41.23
N LYS A 58 4.46 -17.04 -42.52
CA LYS A 58 5.51 -17.71 -43.31
C LYS A 58 6.83 -16.93 -43.25
N LYS A 59 7.93 -17.65 -43.13
CA LYS A 59 9.28 -17.06 -43.07
C LYS A 59 9.61 -16.42 -44.42
N GLU A 60 9.63 -15.09 -44.46
CA GLU A 60 9.89 -14.30 -45.67
C GLU A 60 11.20 -13.50 -45.53
N VAL A 61 11.90 -13.29 -46.65
CA VAL A 61 13.14 -12.49 -46.69
C VAL A 61 12.79 -11.02 -46.52
N ILE A 62 13.23 -10.44 -45.40
CA ILE A 62 12.99 -9.03 -45.06
C ILE A 62 13.81 -8.14 -45.99
N ARG A 63 13.16 -7.49 -46.96
CA ARG A 63 13.80 -6.55 -47.87
C ARG A 63 14.09 -5.22 -47.15
N PRO A 64 15.31 -4.66 -47.26
CA PRO A 64 15.61 -3.37 -46.67
C PRO A 64 14.82 -2.26 -47.38
N LEU A 65 14.31 -1.30 -46.60
CA LEU A 65 13.72 -0.08 -47.15
C LEU A 65 14.77 0.77 -47.87
N ASN A 66 14.34 1.48 -48.92
CA ASN A 66 15.12 2.55 -49.56
C ASN A 66 15.51 3.61 -48.52
N ASP A 67 16.75 4.09 -48.56
CA ASP A 67 17.35 5.07 -47.66
C ASP A 67 16.43 6.25 -47.35
N ALA A 68 15.78 6.85 -48.35
CA ALA A 68 14.85 7.96 -48.13
C ALA A 68 13.65 7.58 -47.24
N LYS A 69 13.07 6.40 -47.48
CA LYS A 69 11.97 5.86 -46.65
C LYS A 69 12.45 5.40 -45.28
N ALA A 70 13.65 4.82 -45.21
CA ALA A 70 14.24 4.38 -43.95
C ALA A 70 14.54 5.57 -43.03
N VAL A 71 15.03 6.69 -43.57
CA VAL A 71 15.23 7.93 -42.80
C VAL A 71 13.91 8.46 -42.27
N GLU A 72 12.86 8.50 -43.09
CA GLU A 72 11.53 8.95 -42.65
C GLU A 72 10.94 8.05 -41.57
N ALA A 73 10.98 6.72 -41.77
CA ALA A 73 10.49 5.76 -40.80
C ALA A 73 11.29 5.81 -39.49
N GLY A 74 12.61 5.92 -39.58
CA GLY A 74 13.50 6.06 -38.43
C GLY A 74 13.25 7.34 -37.65
N ALA A 75 13.02 8.46 -38.34
CA ALA A 75 12.72 9.73 -37.69
C ALA A 75 11.38 9.69 -36.94
N ASN A 76 10.34 9.11 -37.55
CA ASN A 76 9.04 8.95 -36.90
C ASN A 76 9.18 8.04 -35.65
N PHE A 77 9.82 6.88 -35.78
CA PHE A 77 10.04 5.95 -34.67
C PHE A 77 10.82 6.58 -33.51
N LEU A 78 11.87 7.35 -33.81
CA LEU A 78 12.71 8.00 -32.80
C LEU A 78 11.93 9.11 -32.07
N SER A 79 11.11 9.87 -32.81
CA SER A 79 10.26 10.91 -32.22
C SER A 79 9.16 10.35 -31.30
N GLU A 80 8.52 9.25 -31.69
CA GLU A 80 7.53 8.57 -30.86
C GLU A 80 8.19 7.96 -29.62
N SER A 81 9.33 7.27 -29.80
CA SER A 81 10.10 6.68 -28.69
C SER A 81 10.54 7.73 -27.67
N PHE A 82 10.93 8.93 -28.12
CA PHE A 82 11.28 10.02 -27.24
C PHE A 82 10.09 10.47 -26.38
N ILE A 83 8.92 10.70 -26.99
CA ILE A 83 7.72 11.15 -26.28
C ILE A 83 7.23 10.09 -25.29
N PHE A 84 7.17 8.82 -25.72
CA PHE A 84 6.82 7.72 -24.81
C PHE A 84 7.85 7.55 -23.71
N GLY A 85 9.14 7.74 -24.00
CA GLY A 85 10.21 7.69 -23.01
C GLY A 85 10.04 8.76 -21.93
N VAL A 86 9.77 10.00 -22.31
CA VAL A 86 9.50 11.10 -21.37
C VAL A 86 8.25 10.80 -20.53
N ALA A 87 7.16 10.37 -21.17
CA ALA A 87 5.92 10.04 -20.47
C ALA A 87 6.09 8.87 -19.48
N ALA A 88 6.74 7.78 -19.90
CA ALA A 88 7.05 6.64 -19.04
C ALA A 88 7.96 7.03 -17.88
N SER A 89 8.98 7.86 -18.12
CA SER A 89 9.88 8.34 -17.08
C SER A 89 9.13 9.14 -16.00
N ILE A 90 8.20 10.01 -16.40
CA ILE A 90 7.35 10.76 -15.47
C ILE A 90 6.49 9.80 -14.63
N ILE A 91 5.83 8.83 -15.27
CA ILE A 91 4.99 7.85 -14.58
C ILE A 91 5.81 7.03 -13.57
N ILE A 92 7.00 6.56 -13.96
CA ILE A 92 7.89 5.78 -13.09
C ILE A 92 8.39 6.66 -11.93
N ALA A 93 8.77 7.90 -12.19
CA ALA A 93 9.23 8.83 -11.15
C ALA A 93 8.11 9.13 -10.13
N GLU A 94 6.88 9.35 -10.60
CA GLU A 94 5.73 9.55 -9.72
C GLU A 94 5.40 8.29 -8.94
N SER A 95 5.40 7.12 -9.58
CA SER A 95 5.16 5.83 -8.93
C SER A 95 6.20 5.58 -7.83
N TRP A 96 7.48 5.83 -8.09
CA TRP A 96 8.54 5.65 -7.10
C TRP A 96 8.36 6.58 -5.89
N ARG A 97 8.04 7.87 -6.15
CA ARG A 97 7.71 8.84 -5.09
C ARG A 97 6.46 8.44 -4.30
N SER A 98 5.42 7.97 -4.99
CA SER A 98 4.14 7.56 -4.41
C SER A 98 4.30 6.32 -3.51
N HIS A 99 5.11 5.35 -3.93
CA HIS A 99 5.42 4.17 -3.12
C HIS A 99 6.14 4.51 -1.82
N HIS A 100 7.00 5.54 -1.82
CA HIS A 100 7.62 6.02 -0.59
C HIS A 100 6.60 6.64 0.39
N SER A 101 5.63 7.39 -0.14
CA SER A 101 4.53 7.97 0.66
C SER A 101 3.58 6.91 1.23
N ALA A 102 3.27 5.86 0.46
CA ALA A 102 2.42 4.77 0.91
C ALA A 102 3.05 3.95 2.06
N LYS A 103 4.37 3.80 2.06
CA LYS A 103 5.11 3.14 3.15
C LYS A 103 5.00 3.94 4.45
N ASN A 104 5.07 5.27 4.38
CA ASN A 104 4.95 6.12 5.57
C ASN A 104 3.56 6.05 6.21
N ARG A 105 2.50 5.97 5.38
CA ARG A 105 1.13 5.80 5.89
C ARG A 105 0.91 4.42 6.51
N ARG A 106 1.50 3.37 5.94
CA ARG A 106 1.40 2.01 6.49
C ARG A 106 2.12 1.90 7.83
N ASN A 107 3.35 2.42 7.93
CA ASN A 107 4.08 2.46 9.20
C ASN A 107 3.28 3.18 10.30
N TYR A 108 2.69 4.34 9.99
CA TYR A 108 1.85 5.07 10.95
C TYR A 108 0.63 4.25 11.43
N VAL A 109 0.01 3.50 10.52
CA VAL A 109 -1.13 2.63 10.88
C VAL A 109 -0.66 1.46 11.75
N ASP A 110 0.47 0.86 11.42
CA ASP A 110 1.06 -0.24 12.19
C ASP A 110 1.44 0.24 13.62
N ASP A 111 2.10 1.41 13.74
CA ASP A 111 2.44 2.03 15.03
C ASP A 111 1.20 2.36 15.88
N ALA A 112 0.14 2.89 15.24
CA ALA A 112 -1.12 3.19 15.93
C ALA A 112 -1.85 1.93 16.39
N LEU A 113 -1.76 0.84 15.62
CA LEU A 113 -2.33 -0.46 15.97
C LEU A 113 -1.60 -1.05 17.18
N GLU A 114 -0.27 -1.01 17.19
CA GLU A 114 0.56 -1.49 18.29
C GLU A 114 0.26 -0.74 19.60
N ASN A 115 0.13 0.60 19.54
CA ASN A 115 -0.27 1.38 20.72
C ASN A 115 -1.66 0.99 21.25
N LEU A 116 -2.63 0.80 20.37
CA LEU A 116 -3.99 0.44 20.78
C LEU A 116 -4.02 -0.98 21.38
N GLU A 117 -3.25 -1.92 20.84
CA GLU A 117 -3.09 -3.26 21.41
C GLU A 117 -2.48 -3.19 22.81
N ASN A 118 -1.44 -2.37 23.01
CA ASN A 118 -0.83 -2.16 24.31
C ASN A 118 -1.80 -1.54 25.33
N GLU A 119 -2.53 -0.48 24.95
CA GLU A 119 -3.54 0.13 25.82
C GLU A 119 -4.63 -0.88 26.20
N THR A 120 -5.13 -1.67 25.24
CA THR A 120 -6.17 -2.66 25.53
C THR A 120 -5.67 -3.80 26.42
N ALA A 121 -4.40 -4.19 26.31
CA ALA A 121 -3.76 -5.16 27.20
C ALA A 121 -3.64 -4.61 28.62
N GLU A 122 -3.17 -3.38 28.77
CA GLU A 122 -3.03 -2.70 30.07
C GLU A 122 -4.39 -2.50 30.75
N LEU A 123 -5.40 -2.04 30.00
CA LEU A 123 -6.77 -1.92 30.49
C LEU A 123 -7.33 -3.27 30.97
N LYS A 124 -7.04 -4.36 30.26
CA LYS A 124 -7.44 -5.72 30.67
C LYS A 124 -6.77 -6.13 31.98
N GLU A 125 -5.48 -5.87 32.12
CA GLU A 125 -4.73 -6.15 33.34
C GLU A 125 -5.28 -5.36 34.53
N ASN A 126 -5.52 -4.06 34.35
CA ASN A 126 -6.13 -3.21 35.37
C ASN A 126 -7.52 -3.70 35.79
N ILE A 127 -8.35 -4.15 34.84
CA ILE A 127 -9.66 -4.75 35.15
C ILE A 127 -9.50 -6.04 35.97
N GLN A 128 -8.50 -6.87 35.67
CA GLN A 128 -8.24 -8.09 36.43
C GLN A 128 -7.80 -7.78 37.87
N LEU A 129 -6.91 -6.79 38.04
CA LEU A 129 -6.46 -6.33 39.35
C LEU A 129 -7.63 -5.79 40.18
N LEU A 130 -8.46 -4.91 39.61
CA LEU A 130 -9.64 -4.37 40.29
C LEU A 130 -10.64 -5.47 40.68
N ARG A 131 -10.84 -6.48 39.83
CA ARG A 131 -11.69 -7.63 40.16
C ARG A 131 -11.12 -8.46 41.32
N GLN A 132 -9.80 -8.63 41.40
CA GLN A 132 -9.16 -9.32 42.52
C GLN A 132 -9.31 -8.53 43.83
N GLU A 133 -9.16 -7.21 43.78
CA GLU A 133 -9.40 -6.35 44.94
C GLU A 133 -10.85 -6.43 45.41
N GLN A 134 -11.82 -6.36 44.50
CA GLN A 134 -13.23 -6.53 44.83
C GLN A 134 -13.52 -7.89 45.48
N ALA A 135 -13.03 -8.99 44.90
CA ALA A 135 -13.22 -10.33 45.48
C ALA A 135 -12.60 -10.46 46.88
N THR A 136 -11.49 -9.77 47.13
CA THR A 136 -10.84 -9.74 48.45
C THR A 136 -11.64 -8.90 49.44
N ALA A 137 -12.16 -7.76 49.01
CA ALA A 137 -13.02 -6.90 49.82
C ALA A 137 -14.33 -7.61 50.21
N GLU A 138 -14.97 -8.31 49.28
CA GLU A 138 -16.18 -9.12 49.55
C GLU A 138 -15.92 -10.20 50.60
N LYS A 139 -14.80 -10.93 50.51
CA LYS A 139 -14.40 -11.90 51.54
C LYS A 139 -14.22 -11.26 52.91
N ARG A 140 -13.59 -10.08 52.98
CA ARG A 140 -13.42 -9.35 54.24
C ARG A 140 -14.75 -8.93 54.84
N ILE A 141 -15.71 -8.49 54.00
CA ILE A 141 -17.06 -8.14 54.45
C ILE A 141 -17.77 -9.37 55.02
N GLN A 142 -17.73 -10.50 54.32
CA GLN A 142 -18.34 -11.75 54.81
C GLN A 142 -17.79 -12.19 56.17
N ILE A 143 -16.46 -12.13 56.35
CA ILE A 143 -15.82 -12.47 57.63
C ILE A 143 -16.31 -11.52 58.74
N LEU A 144 -16.36 -10.21 58.48
CA LEU A 144 -16.85 -9.22 59.45
C LEU A 144 -18.33 -9.42 59.81
N GLU A 145 -19.17 -9.80 58.84
CA GLU A 145 -20.58 -10.13 59.09
C GLU A 145 -20.70 -11.40 59.96
N GLU A 146 -19.90 -12.41 59.69
CA GLU A 146 -19.89 -13.67 60.44
C GLU A 146 -19.46 -13.44 61.90
N ASP A 147 -18.37 -12.68 62.11
CA ASP A 147 -17.88 -12.28 63.44
C ASP A 147 -18.94 -11.48 64.21
N ASN A 148 -19.60 -10.51 63.57
CA ASN A 148 -20.69 -9.76 64.19
C ASN A 148 -21.85 -10.66 64.63
N THR A 149 -22.18 -11.65 63.80
CA THR A 149 -23.26 -12.61 64.10
C THR A 149 -22.89 -13.50 65.28
N GLN A 150 -21.62 -13.93 65.37
CA GLN A 150 -21.11 -14.69 66.52
C GLN A 150 -21.13 -13.87 67.80
N LEU A 151 -20.67 -12.62 67.76
CA LEU A 151 -20.70 -11.72 68.91
C LEU A 151 -22.12 -11.51 69.45
N ARG A 152 -23.11 -11.34 68.56
CA ARG A 152 -24.53 -11.26 68.95
C ARG A 152 -25.01 -12.52 69.66
N LYS A 153 -24.67 -13.72 69.14
CA LYS A 153 -25.02 -15.00 69.79
C LYS A 153 -24.39 -15.14 71.17
N ILE A 154 -23.12 -14.77 71.32
CA ILE A 154 -22.43 -14.80 72.63
C ILE A 154 -23.11 -13.83 73.59
N LEU A 155 -23.45 -12.62 73.12
CA LEU A 155 -24.16 -11.63 73.92
C LEU A 155 -25.49 -12.19 74.43
N ASP A 156 -26.30 -12.82 73.57
CA ASP A 156 -27.57 -13.45 73.95
C ASP A 156 -27.39 -14.60 74.95
N GLN A 157 -26.33 -15.42 74.80
CA GLN A 157 -25.99 -16.49 75.75
C GLN A 157 -25.60 -15.93 77.12
N VAL A 158 -24.82 -14.86 77.18
CA VAL A 158 -24.43 -14.23 78.44
C VAL A 158 -25.62 -13.52 79.07
N LEU A 159 -26.44 -12.82 78.29
CA LEU A 159 -27.62 -12.13 78.76
C LEU A 159 -28.61 -13.13 79.38
N SER A 160 -28.89 -14.24 78.68
CA SER A 160 -29.76 -15.33 79.19
C SER A 160 -29.19 -16.03 80.43
N ALA A 161 -27.88 -16.24 80.51
CA ALA A 161 -27.23 -16.79 81.71
C ALA A 161 -27.29 -15.82 82.91
N SER A 162 -27.15 -14.51 82.68
CA SER A 162 -27.19 -13.50 83.75
C SER A 162 -28.60 -13.10 84.22
N LEU A 163 -29.61 -13.17 83.34
CA LEU A 163 -31.01 -12.83 83.65
C LEU A 163 -31.82 -13.99 84.27
N GLY A 164 -31.27 -15.20 84.36
CA GLY A 164 -31.83 -16.26 85.20
C GLY A 164 -33.29 -16.68 84.88
N LEU A 165 -33.78 -16.53 83.66
CA LEU A 165 -35.12 -16.98 83.29
C LEU A 165 -35.12 -18.42 82.77
N LYS A 166 -35.13 -19.36 83.73
CA LYS A 166 -35.76 -20.67 83.53
C LYS A 166 -37.27 -20.49 83.74
N GLY A 167 -38.00 -20.15 82.67
CA GLY A 167 -39.47 -20.28 82.60
C GLY A 167 -39.85 -21.70 82.13
N PRO A 168 -40.92 -22.32 82.66
CA PRO A 168 -41.06 -23.78 82.70
C PRO A 168 -41.56 -24.39 81.38
N ARG A 169 -41.17 -25.64 81.17
CA ARG A 169 -41.79 -26.58 80.23
C ARG A 169 -43.26 -26.81 80.62
N ASN A 170 -44.17 -26.52 79.70
CA ASN A 170 -45.33 -27.35 79.34
C ASN A 170 -45.71 -27.02 77.90
#